data_AF-A0A2N7YUD8-F1
#
_entry.id   AF-A0A2N7YUD8-F1
#
_cell.length_a   1.000
_cell.length_b   1.000
_cell.length_c   1.000
_cell.angle_alpha   90.00
_cell.angle_beta   90.00
_cell.angle_gamma   90.00
#
_symmetry.space_group_name_H-M   'P 1'
#
loop_
_entity.id
_entity.type
_entity.pdbx_description
1 polymer ?
#
loop_
_entity_poly.entity_id
_entity_poly.type
_entity_poly.pdbx_seq_one_letter_code
_entity_poly.pdbx_strand_id
1 'polypeptide(L)'
;KEDGNEDKLAPKIEAIKDCTILYVAAIGGSGAARVVANNIHPMKVTQPEAIDDLCVKLEDVLKGSPPPWLRKVLAKDQERNFDLED
;
A
#
# COMPACT_ATOMS: atom_id res chain seq x y z
N LYS A 1 -4.80 26.53 -5.11
CA LYS A 1 -3.99 26.73 -6.33
C LYS A 1 -3.07 25.54 -6.40
N GLU A 2 -3.43 24.53 -7.18
CA GLU A 2 -2.70 23.26 -7.27
C GLU A 2 -1.58 23.42 -8.29
N ASP A 3 -0.40 23.80 -7.82
CA ASP A 3 0.82 23.74 -8.63
C ASP A 3 1.35 22.31 -8.59
N GLY A 4 0.57 21.40 -9.17
CA GLY A 4 0.89 20.00 -9.31
C GLY A 4 1.39 19.77 -10.71
N ASN A 5 2.70 19.66 -10.88
CA ASN A 5 3.28 19.16 -12.13
C ASN A 5 2.86 17.69 -12.29
N GLU A 6 1.66 17.47 -12.83
CA GLU A 6 0.97 16.18 -12.90
C GLU A 6 1.79 15.15 -13.67
N ASP A 7 2.56 15.62 -14.66
CA ASP A 7 3.45 14.82 -15.49
C ASP A 7 4.58 14.16 -14.68
N LYS A 8 4.98 14.74 -13.53
CA LYS A 8 6.03 14.18 -12.67
C LYS A 8 5.55 13.08 -11.72
N LEU A 9 4.24 12.97 -11.50
CA LEU A 9 3.68 12.02 -10.54
C LEU A 9 3.32 10.68 -11.20
N ALA A 10 2.80 10.71 -12.42
CA ALA A 10 2.51 9.51 -13.21
C ALA A 10 3.67 8.49 -13.25
N PRO A 11 4.92 8.86 -13.61
CA PRO A 11 6.02 7.90 -13.63
C PRO A 11 6.38 7.33 -12.25
N LYS A 12 6.12 8.06 -11.16
CA LYS A 12 6.37 7.56 -9.79
C LYS A 12 5.34 6.53 -9.37
N ILE A 13 4.07 6.73 -9.73
CA ILE A 13 2.98 5.78 -9.44
C ILE A 13 3.16 4.52 -10.27
N GLU A 14 3.53 4.67 -11.54
CA GLU A 14 3.81 3.53 -12.43
C GLU A 14 4.91 2.62 -11.86
N ALA A 15 5.96 3.19 -11.25
CA ALA A 15 7.05 2.45 -10.65
C ALA A 15 6.66 1.62 -9.41
N ILE A 16 5.47 1.86 -8.82
CA ILE A 16 4.98 1.17 -7.63
C ILE A 16 3.58 0.57 -7.83
N LYS A 17 3.14 0.40 -9.09
CA LYS A 17 1.77 -0.05 -9.40
C LYS A 17 1.43 -1.46 -8.92
N ASP A 18 2.45 -2.27 -8.65
CA ASP A 18 2.38 -3.61 -8.11
C ASP A 18 2.49 -3.64 -6.57
N CYS A 19 2.70 -2.48 -5.94
CA CYS A 19 2.78 -2.37 -4.49
C CYS A 19 1.38 -2.20 -3.88
N THR A 20 1.12 -2.91 -2.78
CA THR A 20 -0.14 -2.75 -2.03
C THR A 20 -0.11 -1.56 -1.07
N ILE A 21 1.06 -1.29 -0.45
CA ILE A 21 1.23 -0.29 0.61
C ILE A 21 2.33 0.67 0.21
N LEU A 22 2.09 1.96 0.45
CA LEU A 22 3.08 3.01 0.29
C LEU A 22 3.26 3.77 1.62
N TYR A 23 4.41 3.62 2.27
CA TYR A 23 4.76 4.42 3.44
C TYR A 23 5.26 5.81 3.01
N VAL A 24 4.72 6.87 3.63
CA VAL A 24 5.05 8.27 3.30
C VAL A 24 5.23 9.11 4.55
N ALA A 25 6.25 9.96 4.57
CA ALA A 25 6.36 11.04 5.57
C ALA A 25 5.32 12.14 5.31
N ALA A 26 5.10 12.48 4.04
CA ALA A 26 4.11 13.46 3.63
C ALA A 26 3.58 13.12 2.22
N ILE A 27 2.29 13.35 2.03
CA ILE A 27 1.62 13.23 0.73
C ILE A 27 0.52 14.29 0.65
N GLY A 28 0.48 15.04 -0.45
CA GLY A 28 -0.59 16.00 -0.72
C GLY A 28 -1.88 15.30 -1.15
N GLY A 29 -3.03 15.99 -1.06
CA GLY A 29 -4.34 15.40 -1.38
C GLY A 29 -4.43 14.81 -2.79
N SER A 30 -3.94 15.53 -3.80
CA SER A 30 -3.92 15.05 -5.20
C SER A 30 -3.05 13.80 -5.39
N GLY A 31 -1.91 13.73 -4.71
CA GLY A 31 -1.05 12.55 -4.71
C GLY A 31 -1.71 11.36 -4.04
N ALA A 32 -2.31 11.57 -2.86
CA ALA A 32 -3.02 10.55 -2.10
C ALA A 32 -4.21 9.98 -2.91
N ALA A 33 -4.98 10.84 -3.57
CA ALA A 33 -6.09 10.41 -4.42
C ALA A 33 -5.63 9.52 -5.57
N ARG A 34 -4.51 9.86 -6.23
CA ARG A 34 -3.99 9.10 -7.37
C ARG A 34 -3.40 7.76 -6.97
N VAL A 35 -2.69 7.65 -5.84
CA VAL A 35 -2.21 6.34 -5.37
C VAL A 35 -3.36 5.43 -4.95
N VAL A 36 -4.37 5.97 -4.27
CA VAL A 36 -5.59 5.22 -3.91
C VAL A 36 -6.34 4.76 -5.15
N ALA A 37 -6.45 5.59 -6.19
CA ALA A 37 -7.06 5.21 -7.47
C ALA A 37 -6.30 4.08 -8.18
N ASN A 38 -5.02 3.87 -7.87
CA ASN A 38 -4.20 2.77 -8.37
C ASN A 38 -4.16 1.57 -7.40
N ASN A 39 -5.10 1.50 -6.45
CA ASN A 39 -5.18 0.44 -5.43
C ASN A 39 -3.99 0.35 -4.46
N ILE A 40 -3.23 1.43 -4.32
CA ILE A 40 -2.11 1.53 -3.38
C ILE A 40 -2.61 2.23 -2.12
N HIS A 41 -2.39 1.62 -0.95
CA HIS A 41 -2.79 2.19 0.34
C HIS A 41 -1.69 3.09 0.92
N PRO A 42 -1.86 4.42 1.01
CA PRO A 42 -0.87 5.30 1.59
C PRO A 42 -0.91 5.26 3.13
N MET A 43 0.21 4.90 3.75
CA MET A 43 0.41 4.88 5.19
C MET A 43 1.29 6.07 5.61
N LYS A 44 0.70 7.02 6.34
CA LYS A 44 1.45 8.18 6.84
C LYS A 44 2.26 7.81 8.08
N VAL A 45 3.57 8.06 8.02
CA VAL A 45 4.47 7.93 9.18
C VAL A 45 4.60 9.32 9.82
N THR A 46 4.20 9.43 11.08
CA THR A 46 4.12 10.73 11.80
C THR A 46 5.49 11.26 12.22
N GLN A 47 6.47 10.38 12.39
CA GLN A 47 7.86 10.72 12.74
C GLN A 47 8.81 9.93 11.83
N PRO A 48 10.00 10.45 11.52
CA PRO A 48 11.02 9.68 10.82
C PRO A 48 11.33 8.39 11.58
N GLU A 49 11.17 7.27 10.91
CA GLU A 49 11.45 5.95 11.42
C GLU A 49 12.35 5.21 10.43
N ALA A 50 13.24 4.35 10.93
CA ALA A 50 14.07 3.54 10.04
C ALA A 50 13.18 2.58 9.23
N ILE A 51 13.58 2.31 7.99
CA ILE A 51 12.80 1.43 7.11
C ILE A 51 12.72 0.02 7.71
N ASP A 52 13.81 -0.47 8.31
CA ASP A 52 13.85 -1.78 8.96
C ASP A 52 12.81 -1.91 10.08
N ASP A 53 12.65 -0.87 10.90
CA ASP A 53 11.66 -0.84 11.98
C ASP A 53 10.22 -0.87 11.43
N LEU A 54 9.96 -0.15 10.33
CA LEU A 54 8.67 -0.19 9.64
C LEU A 54 8.36 -1.58 9.07
N CYS A 55 9.37 -2.26 8.52
CA CYS A 55 9.24 -3.63 8.04
C CYS A 55 8.87 -4.59 9.17
N VAL A 56 9.55 -4.51 10.32
CA VAL A 56 9.23 -5.33 11.51
C VAL A 56 7.78 -5.10 11.97
N LYS A 57 7.34 -3.84 12.05
CA LYS A 57 5.94 -3.53 12.42
C LYS A 57 4.94 -4.10 11.42
N LEU A 58 5.25 -4.03 10.13
CA LEU A 58 4.39 -4.61 9.10
C LEU A 58 4.32 -6.13 9.26
N GLU A 59 5.45 -6.80 9.50
CA GLU A 59 5.48 -8.24 9.78
C GLU A 59 4.61 -8.61 10.98
N ASP A 60 4.68 -7.86 12.07
CA ASP A 60 3.86 -8.11 13.27
C ASP A 60 2.36 -7.97 12.97
N VAL A 61 1.98 -6.98 12.16
CA VAL A 61 0.60 -6.81 11.68
C VAL A 61 0.15 -7.99 10.83
N LEU A 62 1.03 -8.49 9.94
CA LEU A 62 0.74 -9.62 9.07
C LEU A 62 0.62 -10.94 9.84
N LYS A 63 1.50 -11.18 10.83
CA LYS A 63 1.52 -12.37 11.68
C LYS A 63 0.38 -12.39 12.69
N GLY A 64 -0.04 -11.22 13.16
CA GLY A 64 -1.11 -11.07 14.14
C GLY A 64 -2.49 -11.12 13.50
N SER A 65 -3.19 -9.99 13.54
CA SER A 65 -4.56 -9.87 13.04
C SER A 65 -4.59 -8.74 12.01
N PRO A 66 -4.17 -9.02 10.75
CA PRO A 66 -4.08 -7.98 9.73
C PRO A 66 -5.44 -7.31 9.52
N PRO A 67 -5.52 -6.00 9.25
CA PRO A 67 -6.80 -5.31 9.05
C PRO A 67 -7.67 -5.99 7.97
N PRO A 68 -9.01 -5.87 8.01
CA PRO A 68 -9.90 -6.51 7.03
C PRO A 68 -9.54 -6.25 5.57
N TRP A 69 -9.10 -5.02 5.26
CA TRP A 69 -8.67 -4.67 3.91
C TRP A 69 -7.38 -5.40 3.49
N LEU A 70 -6.43 -5.58 4.40
CA LEU A 70 -5.17 -6.27 4.14
C LEU A 70 -5.38 -7.78 4.04
N ARG A 71 -6.24 -8.35 4.89
CA ARG A 71 -6.69 -9.75 4.75
C ARG A 71 -7.24 -10.04 3.37
N LYS A 72 -8.07 -9.12 2.84
CA LYS A 72 -8.66 -9.27 1.51
C LYS A 72 -7.60 -9.24 0.39
N VAL A 73 -6.54 -8.45 0.55
CA VAL A 73 -5.43 -8.43 -0.42
C VAL A 73 -4.63 -9.74 -0.34
N LEU A 74 -4.25 -10.17 0.87
CA LEU A 74 -3.52 -11.43 1.07
C LEU A 74 -4.29 -12.65 0.54
N ALA A 75 -5.62 -12.67 0.68
CA ALA A 75 -6.47 -13.74 0.17
C ALA A 75 -6.67 -13.71 -1.35
N LYS A 76 -6.45 -12.58 -2.02
CA LYS A 76 -6.53 -12.48 -3.49
C LYS A 76 -5.34 -13.13 -4.18
N ASP A 77 -4.17 -13.08 -3.55
CA ASP A 77 -2.93 -13.68 -4.07
C ASP A 77 -2.81 -15.17 -3.76
N GLN A 78 -3.67 -15.71 -2.88
CA GLN A 78 -3.78 -17.15 -2.71
C GLN A 78 -4.62 -17.73 -3.85
N GLU A 79 -4.01 -18.58 -4.68
CA GLU A 79 -4.75 -19.41 -5.62
C GLU A 79 -5.82 -20.19 -4.84
N ARG A 80 -7.08 -20.00 -5.21
CA ARG A 80 -8.18 -20.75 -4.62
C ARG A 80 -8.08 -22.20 -5.11
N ASN A 81 -7.40 -23.05 -4.36
CA ASN A 81 -7.48 -24.49 -4.60
C ASN A 81 -8.86 -24.96 -4.12
N PHE A 82 -9.78 -25.15 -5.05
CA PHE A 82 -11.03 -25.84 -4.80
C PHE A 82 -10.77 -27.34 -4.92
N ASP A 83 -10.10 -27.93 -3.92
CA ASP A 83 -10.10 -29.38 -3.77
C ASP A 83 -11.47 -29.77 -3.22
N LEU A 84 -12.43 -29.96 -4.13
CA LEU A 84 -13.68 -30.64 -3.86
C LEU A 84 -13.36 -32.13 -3.91
N GLU A 85 -13.06 -32.73 -2.76
CA GLU A 85 -13.14 -34.19 -2.63
C GLU A 85 -14.62 -34.59 -2.64
N ASP A 86 -14.96 -35.53 -3.54
CA ASP A 86 -16.31 -36.06 -3.83
C ASP A 86 -17.06 -36.61 -2.59
#